data_AF-A0A9L0SKN2-F1
#
_entry.id   AF-A0A9L0SKN2-F1
#
_cell.length_a   1.000
_cell.length_b   1.000
_cell.length_c   1.000
_cell.angle_alpha   90.00
_cell.angle_beta   90.00
_cell.angle_gamma   90.00
#
_symmetry.space_group_name_H-M   'P 1'
#
loop_
_entity.id
_entity.type
_entity.pdbx_description
1 polymer ?
#
loop_
_entity_poly.entity_id
_entity_poly.type
_entity_poly.pdbx_seq_one_letter_code
_entity_poly.pdbx_strand_id
1 'polypeptide(L)'
;MTLWNGVLPFYPQSRHAAGFSVPLLIVILVFLVLAASFLLILPGIRGNSRWFWLVRVLLSLFIGAETVALHFSAAWSVGRVSTNTSYKAFSTARVQAHIGLHVGLDGINITLTGTPVQQLNETIDYNEFFPWRFGENYAAKYAEALEKGLPDPILYLAEKFTPSSPCGLHRQYRLAGHYAKATLW
;
A
#
# COMPACT_ATOMS: atom_id res chain seq x y z
N MET A 1 -7.90 -40.79 6.60
CA MET A 1 -6.47 -40.62 6.25
C MET A 1 -6.24 -39.14 6.02
N THR A 2 -5.49 -38.45 6.88
CA THR A 2 -5.03 -37.10 6.55
C THR A 2 -3.96 -37.23 5.48
N LEU A 3 -3.87 -36.26 4.56
CA LEU A 3 -3.07 -36.34 3.33
C LEU A 3 -1.55 -36.54 3.58
N TRP A 4 -1.09 -36.46 4.85
CA TRP A 4 0.32 -36.51 5.27
C TRP A 4 0.59 -37.30 6.57
N ASN A 5 -0.06 -38.46 6.77
CA ASN A 5 0.33 -39.46 7.80
C ASN A 5 0.72 -38.92 9.19
N GLY A 6 -0.04 -37.96 9.74
CA GLY A 6 0.13 -37.48 11.12
C GLY A 6 1.36 -36.60 11.40
N VAL A 7 2.11 -36.16 10.38
CA VAL A 7 3.23 -35.22 10.57
C VAL A 7 2.70 -33.79 10.65
N LEU A 8 3.04 -33.09 11.73
CA LEU A 8 2.70 -31.68 11.97
C LEU A 8 3.94 -30.79 11.74
N PRO A 9 3.79 -29.59 11.15
CA PRO A 9 2.55 -29.00 10.61
C PRO A 9 2.15 -29.60 9.26
N PHE A 10 0.84 -29.70 9.01
CA PHE A 10 0.29 -30.23 7.75
C PHE A 10 0.68 -29.44 6.50
N TYR A 11 1.03 -28.17 6.66
CA TYR A 11 1.50 -27.29 5.59
C TYR A 11 2.79 -26.61 6.05
N PRO A 12 3.97 -27.22 5.80
CA PRO A 12 5.26 -26.68 6.24
C PRO A 12 5.75 -25.50 5.38
N GLN A 13 5.01 -25.13 4.33
CA GLN A 13 5.37 -24.03 3.44
C GLN A 13 5.28 -22.68 4.16
N SER A 14 6.27 -21.81 3.91
CA SER A 14 6.27 -20.44 4.39
C SER A 14 5.07 -19.68 3.83
N ARG A 15 4.36 -18.95 4.69
CA ARG A 15 3.30 -18.04 4.23
C ARG A 15 3.92 -16.92 3.40
N HIS A 16 3.35 -16.66 2.23
CA HIS A 16 3.75 -15.53 1.38
C HIS A 16 2.85 -14.33 1.66
N ALA A 17 3.46 -13.18 1.92
CA ALA A 17 2.73 -11.92 2.01
C ALA A 17 2.22 -11.51 0.62
N ALA A 18 1.09 -10.79 0.57
CA ALA A 18 0.59 -10.22 -0.67
C ALA A 18 1.56 -9.15 -1.18
N GLY A 19 2.11 -9.32 -2.38
CA GLY A 19 3.02 -8.35 -3.00
C GLY A 19 2.35 -7.09 -3.56
N PHE A 20 1.02 -7.01 -3.48
CA PHE A 20 0.22 -5.91 -4.03
C PHE A 20 -0.89 -5.50 -3.07
N SER A 21 -1.34 -4.25 -3.15
CA SER A 21 -2.44 -3.76 -2.33
C SER A 21 -3.75 -4.46 -2.74
N VAL A 22 -4.33 -5.22 -1.80
CA VAL A 22 -5.55 -6.01 -2.04
C VAL A 22 -6.72 -5.16 -2.55
N PRO A 23 -7.00 -3.94 -2.02
CA PRO A 23 -8.08 -3.10 -2.55
C PRO A 23 -7.89 -2.72 -4.02
N LEU A 24 -6.66 -2.35 -4.40
CA LEU A 24 -6.35 -1.98 -5.79
C LEU A 24 -6.48 -3.18 -6.73
N LEU A 25 -6.06 -4.38 -6.28
CA LEU A 25 -6.24 -5.62 -7.03
C LEU A 25 -7.73 -5.90 -7.31
N ILE A 26 -8.59 -5.73 -6.30
CA ILE A 26 -10.04 -5.93 -6.44
C ILE A 26 -10.61 -4.96 -7.48
N VAL A 27 -10.24 -3.68 -7.42
CA VAL A 27 -10.68 -2.66 -8.38
C VAL A 27 -10.25 -3.06 -9.80
N ILE A 28 -8.98 -3.38 -10.02
CA ILE A 28 -8.46 -3.80 -11.33
C ILE A 28 -9.24 -5.00 -11.86
N LEU A 29 -9.49 -6.02 -11.03
CA LEU A 29 -10.19 -7.23 -11.44
C LEU A 29 -11.64 -6.94 -11.85
N VAL A 30 -12.37 -6.14 -11.07
CA VAL A 30 -13.76 -5.76 -11.39
C VAL A 30 -13.83 -5.03 -12.73
N PHE A 31 -12.97 -4.02 -12.95
CA PHE A 31 -12.94 -3.27 -14.19
C PHE A 31 -12.50 -4.13 -15.39
N LEU A 32 -11.58 -5.09 -15.21
CA LEU A 32 -11.19 -6.04 -16.26
C LEU A 32 -12.34 -6.98 -16.65
N VAL A 33 -13.09 -7.50 -15.67
CA VAL A 33 -14.26 -8.35 -15.94
C VAL A 33 -15.33 -7.57 -16.71
N LEU A 34 -15.58 -6.32 -16.32
CA LEU A 34 -16.49 -5.43 -17.05
C LEU A 34 -15.99 -5.18 -18.48
N ALA A 35 -14.70 -4.87 -18.67
CA ALA A 35 -14.10 -4.68 -19.99
C ALA A 35 -14.27 -5.93 -20.87
N ALA A 36 -13.97 -7.11 -20.32
CA ALA A 36 -14.13 -8.38 -21.01
C ALA A 36 -15.59 -8.64 -21.41
N SER A 37 -16.55 -8.33 -20.53
CA SER A 37 -17.97 -8.47 -20.83
C SER A 37 -18.41 -7.59 -22.00
N PHE A 38 -17.91 -6.35 -22.09
CA PHE A 38 -18.21 -5.47 -23.22
C PHE A 38 -17.55 -5.93 -24.52
N LEU A 39 -16.35 -6.52 -24.45
CA LEU A 39 -15.70 -7.13 -25.61
C LEU A 39 -16.47 -8.36 -26.13
N LEU A 40 -17.09 -9.15 -25.25
CA LEU A 40 -17.93 -10.29 -25.65
C LEU A 40 -19.21 -9.87 -26.36
N ILE A 41 -19.81 -8.73 -25.98
CA ILE A 41 -21.05 -8.22 -26.60
C ILE A 41 -20.74 -7.47 -27.91
N LEU A 42 -19.49 -7.06 -28.11
CA LEU A 42 -19.04 -6.27 -29.27
C LEU A 42 -19.45 -6.82 -30.65
N PRO A 43 -19.40 -8.15 -30.92
CA PRO A 43 -19.84 -8.70 -32.21
C PRO A 43 -21.33 -8.49 -32.50
N GLY A 44 -22.16 -8.29 -31.47
CA GLY A 44 -23.60 -8.01 -31.61
C GLY A 44 -23.91 -6.59 -32.10
N ILE A 45 -22.92 -5.71 -32.16
CA ILE A 45 -23.09 -4.30 -32.56
C ILE A 45 -22.91 -4.16 -34.07
N ARG A 46 -23.94 -3.64 -34.74
CA ARG A 46 -24.01 -3.54 -36.20
C ARG A 46 -23.20 -2.35 -36.75
N GLY A 47 -22.41 -2.61 -37.79
CA GLY A 47 -21.80 -1.58 -38.66
C GLY A 47 -20.55 -0.86 -38.11
N ASN A 48 -20.16 0.23 -38.79
CA ASN A 48 -18.94 1.00 -38.50
C ASN A 48 -18.99 1.76 -37.15
N SER A 49 -20.18 1.93 -36.57
CA SER A 49 -20.37 2.53 -35.24
C SER A 49 -19.77 1.70 -34.11
N ARG A 50 -19.43 0.43 -34.36
CA ARG A 50 -18.80 -0.49 -33.40
C ARG A 50 -17.50 0.08 -32.82
N TRP A 51 -16.67 0.72 -33.65
CA TRP A 51 -15.41 1.32 -33.20
C TRP A 51 -15.64 2.49 -32.25
N PHE A 52 -16.55 3.40 -32.62
CA PHE A 52 -16.91 4.54 -31.78
C PHE A 52 -17.51 4.11 -30.45
N TRP A 53 -18.36 3.07 -30.47
CA TRP A 53 -18.92 2.50 -29.24
C TRP A 53 -17.83 1.90 -28.35
N LEU A 54 -16.91 1.12 -28.92
CA LEU A 54 -15.82 0.50 -28.17
C LEU A 54 -14.92 1.53 -27.50
N VAL A 55 -14.48 2.55 -28.25
CA VAL A 55 -13.64 3.63 -27.71
C VAL A 55 -14.38 4.37 -26.60
N ARG A 56 -15.66 4.69 -26.78
CA ARG A 56 -16.47 5.37 -25.76
C ARG A 56 -16.59 4.55 -24.48
N VAL A 57 -16.88 3.25 -24.59
CA VAL A 57 -17.03 2.37 -23.42
C VAL A 57 -15.70 2.18 -22.70
N LEU A 58 -14.62 1.89 -23.43
CA LEU A 58 -13.30 1.71 -22.83
C LEU A 58 -12.80 2.99 -22.15
N LEU A 59 -13.01 4.16 -22.77
CA LEU A 59 -12.64 5.44 -22.17
C LEU A 59 -13.44 5.71 -20.90
N SER A 60 -14.76 5.49 -20.93
CA SER A 60 -15.62 5.65 -19.75
C SER A 60 -15.20 4.70 -18.61
N LEU A 61 -14.89 3.46 -18.96
CA LEU A 61 -14.47 2.43 -18.01
C LEU A 61 -13.10 2.76 -17.42
N PHE A 62 -12.17 3.26 -18.24
CA PHE A 62 -10.85 3.72 -17.82
C PHE A 62 -10.94 4.91 -16.86
N ILE A 63 -11.75 5.92 -17.17
CA ILE A 63 -11.97 7.06 -16.26
C ILE A 63 -12.52 6.59 -14.92
N GLY A 64 -13.51 5.69 -14.91
CA GLY A 64 -14.04 5.11 -13.68
C GLY A 64 -12.99 4.31 -12.91
N ALA A 65 -12.19 3.50 -13.59
CA ALA A 65 -11.14 2.69 -12.99
C ALA A 65 -10.08 3.54 -12.31
N GLU A 66 -9.58 4.57 -13.00
CA GLU A 66 -8.57 5.49 -12.47
C GLU A 66 -9.11 6.27 -11.26
N THR A 67 -10.33 6.79 -11.30
CA THR A 67 -10.92 7.52 -10.16
C THR A 67 -10.98 6.63 -8.91
N VAL A 68 -11.46 5.38 -9.04
CA VAL A 68 -11.51 4.45 -7.91
C VAL A 68 -10.11 3.97 -7.49
N ALA A 69 -9.18 3.78 -8.43
CA ALA A 69 -7.81 3.39 -8.10
C ALA A 69 -7.07 4.49 -7.32
N LEU A 70 -7.19 5.76 -7.75
CA LEU A 70 -6.60 6.92 -7.08
C LEU A 70 -7.13 7.10 -5.66
N HIS A 71 -8.40 6.77 -5.45
CA HIS A 71 -9.03 6.78 -4.13
C HIS A 71 -8.31 5.87 -3.11
N PHE A 72 -7.88 4.68 -3.55
CA PHE A 72 -7.18 3.71 -2.70
C PHE A 72 -5.65 3.79 -2.79
N SER A 73 -5.12 4.67 -3.64
CA SER A 73 -3.68 4.79 -3.86
C SER A 73 -2.96 5.42 -2.67
N ALA A 74 -1.82 4.83 -2.29
CA ALA A 74 -0.90 5.38 -1.29
C ALA A 74 0.25 6.18 -1.92
N ALA A 75 0.18 6.48 -3.22
CA ALA A 75 1.28 7.08 -3.99
C ALA A 75 1.03 8.56 -4.36
N TRP A 76 0.38 9.33 -3.49
CA TRP A 76 0.09 10.75 -3.74
C TRP A 76 1.32 11.63 -3.58
N SER A 77 2.14 11.38 -2.54
CA SER A 77 3.50 11.90 -2.48
C SER A 77 4.46 10.81 -2.05
N VAL A 78 5.56 10.67 -2.80
CA VAL A 78 6.52 9.58 -2.64
C VAL A 78 7.92 10.15 -2.51
N GLY A 79 8.62 9.73 -1.46
CA GLY A 79 10.04 9.99 -1.25
C GLY A 79 10.79 8.67 -1.12
N ARG A 80 11.98 8.56 -1.72
CA ARG A 80 12.85 7.39 -1.58
C ARG A 80 14.28 7.84 -1.38
N VAL A 81 15.00 7.16 -0.49
CA VAL A 81 16.42 7.42 -0.25
C VAL A 81 17.15 6.12 0.05
N SER A 82 18.40 6.01 -0.41
CA SER A 82 19.31 4.93 -0.03
C SER A 82 20.26 5.44 1.04
N THR A 83 20.23 4.88 2.24
CA THR A 83 21.06 5.34 3.36
C THR A 83 21.53 4.18 4.23
N ASN A 84 22.63 4.42 4.93
CA ASN A 84 23.09 3.53 5.99
C ASN A 84 22.52 4.02 7.31
N THR A 85 21.66 3.22 7.96
CA THR A 85 20.88 3.64 9.13
C THR A 85 21.01 2.67 10.29
N SER A 86 20.75 3.15 11.51
CA SER A 86 20.56 2.24 12.65
C SER A 86 19.31 1.41 12.41
N TYR A 87 19.34 0.16 12.84
CA TYR A 87 18.29 -0.79 12.52
C TYR A 87 17.40 -1.10 13.73
N LYS A 88 17.99 -1.48 14.87
CA LYS A 88 17.25 -1.88 16.06
C LYS A 88 17.95 -1.45 17.35
N ALA A 89 17.16 -1.28 18.41
CA ALA A 89 17.65 -1.05 19.76
C ALA A 89 18.60 -2.16 20.23
N PHE A 90 19.51 -1.82 21.15
CA PHE A 90 20.53 -2.71 21.72
C PHE A 90 21.49 -3.32 20.69
N SER A 91 21.58 -2.75 19.48
CA SER A 91 22.57 -3.10 18.46
C SER A 91 23.24 -1.84 17.94
N THR A 92 24.57 -1.90 17.77
CA THR A 92 25.35 -0.83 17.12
C THR A 92 25.49 -1.05 15.62
N ALA A 93 25.04 -2.21 15.11
CA ALA A 93 25.12 -2.54 13.70
C ALA A 93 24.23 -1.61 12.87
N ARG A 94 24.75 -1.17 11.73
CA ARG A 94 24.01 -0.38 10.76
C ARG A 94 23.70 -1.22 9.53
N VAL A 95 22.60 -0.88 8.87
CA VAL A 95 22.09 -1.57 7.70
C VAL A 95 22.05 -0.59 6.54
N GLN A 96 22.53 -1.04 5.38
CA GLN A 96 22.33 -0.32 4.12
C GLN A 96 20.92 -0.65 3.60
N ALA A 97 20.03 0.34 3.56
CA ALA A 97 18.65 0.11 3.16
C ALA A 97 18.11 1.24 2.28
N HIS A 98 17.14 0.88 1.44
CA HIS A 98 16.25 1.83 0.79
C HIS A 98 15.06 2.10 1.70
N ILE A 99 14.87 3.37 2.03
CA ILE A 99 13.75 3.85 2.82
C ILE A 99 12.79 4.56 1.87
N GLY A 100 11.54 4.13 1.86
CA GLY A 100 10.46 4.77 1.11
C GLY A 100 9.41 5.36 2.04
N LEU A 101 8.99 6.58 1.75
CA LEU A 101 7.82 7.21 2.36
C LEU A 101 6.77 7.40 1.27
N HIS A 102 5.62 6.78 1.48
CA HIS A 102 4.50 6.78 0.55
C HIS A 102 3.29 7.37 1.26
N VAL A 103 2.97 8.63 0.97
CA VAL A 103 1.83 9.30 1.57
C VAL A 103 0.62 9.12 0.66
N GLY A 104 -0.44 8.55 1.23
CA GLY A 104 -1.77 8.44 0.62
C GLY A 104 -2.76 9.44 1.20
N LEU A 105 -4.00 9.36 0.74
CA LEU A 105 -5.10 10.17 1.29
C LEU A 105 -5.47 9.75 2.72
N ASP A 106 -5.28 8.47 3.03
CA ASP A 106 -5.80 7.82 4.21
C ASP A 106 -4.75 7.52 5.30
N GLY A 107 -3.48 7.73 4.99
CA GLY A 107 -2.37 7.39 5.85
C GLY A 107 -1.04 7.40 5.10
N ILE A 108 -0.02 6.87 5.75
CA ILE A 108 1.32 6.69 5.18
C ILE A 108 1.71 5.23 5.17
N ASN A 109 2.36 4.81 4.09
CA ASN A 109 3.13 3.58 4.00
C ASN A 109 4.61 3.93 4.13
N ILE A 110 5.30 3.25 5.03
CA ILE A 110 6.74 3.37 5.20
C ILE A 110 7.37 2.04 4.82
N THR A 111 8.26 2.07 3.85
CA THR A 111 8.99 0.88 3.39
C THR A 111 10.45 0.95 3.82
N LEU A 112 10.99 -0.19 4.25
CA LEU A 112 12.40 -0.36 4.59
C LEU A 112 12.88 -1.67 3.97
N THR A 113 13.63 -1.56 2.88
CA THR A 113 14.14 -2.72 2.13
C THR A 113 15.67 -2.72 2.13
N GLY A 114 16.29 -3.76 2.66
CA GLY A 114 17.75 -3.88 2.73
C GLY A 114 18.40 -4.04 1.35
N THR A 115 19.63 -3.55 1.20
CA THR A 115 20.49 -3.79 0.04
C THR A 115 21.84 -4.39 0.45
N PRO A 116 21.98 -5.74 0.46
CA PRO A 116 21.01 -6.76 0.06
C PRO A 116 19.87 -6.98 1.09
N VAL A 117 18.78 -7.66 0.70
CA VAL A 117 17.61 -7.87 1.58
C VAL A 117 17.96 -8.65 2.84
N GLN A 118 18.88 -9.62 2.73
CA GLN A 118 19.41 -10.36 3.85
C GLN A 118 20.64 -9.63 4.43
N GLN A 119 20.50 -9.04 5.61
CA GLN A 119 21.58 -8.39 6.34
C GLN A 119 21.47 -8.74 7.81
N LEU A 120 22.61 -8.92 8.49
CA LEU A 120 22.65 -9.28 9.93
C LEU A 120 21.87 -10.56 10.26
N ASN A 121 21.83 -11.52 9.32
CA ASN A 121 21.02 -12.76 9.40
C ASN A 121 19.51 -12.52 9.52
N GLU A 122 19.02 -11.35 9.09
CA GLU A 122 17.62 -10.99 9.08
C GLU A 122 17.15 -10.55 7.68
N THR A 123 15.88 -10.82 7.39
CA THR A 123 15.20 -10.36 6.16
C THR A 123 14.67 -8.95 6.38
N ILE A 124 15.26 -7.97 5.72
CA ILE A 124 14.87 -6.56 5.84
C ILE A 124 14.00 -6.19 4.64
N ASP A 125 12.70 -6.43 4.78
CA ASP A 125 11.66 -6.10 3.79
C ASP A 125 10.36 -5.73 4.51
N TYR A 126 10.34 -4.51 5.06
CA TYR A 126 9.20 -4.00 5.82
C TYR A 126 8.35 -3.08 4.95
N ASN A 127 7.03 -3.17 5.13
CA ASN A 127 6.04 -2.25 4.57
C ASN A 127 4.95 -2.03 5.63
N GLU A 128 5.10 -0.97 6.41
CA GLU A 128 4.24 -0.67 7.56
C GLU A 128 3.29 0.48 7.21
N PHE A 129 2.02 0.35 7.59
CA PHE A 129 0.96 1.33 7.27
C PHE A 129 0.42 1.99 8.52
N PHE A 130 0.41 3.33 8.52
CA PHE A 130 -0.12 4.15 9.60
C PHE A 130 -1.32 4.98 9.11
N PRO A 131 -2.56 4.59 9.46
CA PRO A 131 -3.76 5.28 9.03
C PRO A 131 -4.03 6.57 9.85
N TRP A 132 -4.64 7.56 9.21
CA TRP A 132 -5.14 8.78 9.85
C TRP A 132 -6.58 9.14 9.47
N ARG A 133 -7.32 8.17 8.90
CA ARG A 133 -8.74 8.34 8.55
C ARG A 133 -9.56 8.83 9.76
N PHE A 134 -10.70 9.47 9.52
CA PHE A 134 -11.63 9.72 10.61
C PHE A 134 -12.10 8.39 11.22
N GLY A 135 -12.06 8.31 12.56
CA GLY A 135 -12.27 7.08 13.32
C GLY A 135 -10.99 6.33 13.70
N GLU A 136 -9.87 6.58 13.02
CA GLU A 136 -8.58 5.96 13.32
C GLU A 136 -7.73 6.87 14.23
N ASN A 137 -7.01 6.25 15.17
CA ASN A 137 -6.11 6.95 16.08
C ASN A 137 -4.65 6.66 15.72
N TYR A 138 -4.03 7.59 14.99
CA TYR A 138 -2.64 7.51 14.58
C TYR A 138 -1.69 7.34 15.78
N ALA A 139 -1.93 8.06 16.88
CA ALA A 139 -1.06 8.00 18.05
C ALA A 139 -1.09 6.62 18.73
N ALA A 140 -2.27 5.99 18.79
CA ALA A 140 -2.41 4.63 19.30
C ALA A 140 -1.69 3.61 18.41
N LYS A 141 -1.81 3.74 17.08
CA LYS A 141 -1.09 2.89 16.13
C LYS A 141 0.42 3.07 16.18
N TYR A 142 0.89 4.29 16.40
CA TYR A 142 2.30 4.54 16.64
C TYR A 142 2.80 3.93 17.95
N ALA A 143 2.01 3.99 19.04
CA ALA A 143 2.35 3.33 20.30
C ALA A 143 2.42 1.80 20.15
N GLU A 144 1.47 1.19 19.44
CA GLU A 144 1.48 -0.25 19.11
C GLU A 144 2.75 -0.63 18.31
N ALA A 145 3.15 0.20 17.36
CA ALA A 145 4.38 0.02 16.59
C ALA A 145 5.66 0.13 17.44
N LEU A 146 5.66 1.04 18.43
CA LEU A 146 6.75 1.16 19.40
C LEU A 146 6.84 -0.08 20.29
N GLU A 147 5.72 -0.56 20.83
CA GLU A 147 5.65 -1.76 21.66
C GLU A 147 6.05 -3.02 20.89
N LYS A 148 5.69 -3.11 19.60
CA LYS A 148 6.11 -4.19 18.69
C LYS A 148 7.62 -4.16 18.40
N GLY A 149 8.29 -3.02 18.61
CA GLY A 149 9.73 -2.87 18.37
C GLY A 149 10.08 -2.81 16.89
N LEU A 150 9.33 -2.02 16.09
CA LEU A 150 9.67 -1.81 14.68
C LEU A 150 11.07 -1.17 14.51
N PRO A 151 11.74 -1.37 13.36
CA PRO A 151 13.03 -0.76 13.08
C PRO A 151 13.07 0.76 13.26
N ASP A 152 14.19 1.28 13.75
CA ASP A 152 14.37 2.71 14.08
C ASP A 152 13.96 3.65 12.94
N PRO A 153 14.31 3.41 11.65
CA PRO A 153 13.96 4.33 10.56
C PRO A 153 12.46 4.42 10.31
N ILE A 154 11.72 3.33 10.54
CA ILE A 154 10.26 3.30 10.39
C ILE A 154 9.63 4.13 11.51
N LEU A 155 10.06 3.90 12.74
CA LEU A 155 9.56 4.64 13.91
C LEU A 155 9.87 6.14 13.79
N TYR A 156 11.07 6.49 13.33
CA TYR A 156 11.47 7.88 13.12
C TYR A 156 10.57 8.60 12.12
N LEU A 157 10.27 7.96 10.98
CA LEU A 157 9.38 8.54 9.96
C LEU A 157 7.93 8.60 10.43
N ALA A 158 7.44 7.56 11.10
CA ALA A 158 6.09 7.54 11.66
C ALA A 158 5.90 8.65 12.71
N GLU A 159 6.91 8.89 13.55
CA GLU A 159 6.89 9.95 14.56
C GLU A 159 6.65 11.34 13.95
N LYS A 160 7.23 11.64 12.78
CA LYS A 160 7.03 12.92 12.07
C LYS A 160 5.57 13.19 11.74
N PHE A 161 4.75 12.16 11.56
CA PHE A 161 3.33 12.27 11.26
C PHE A 161 2.42 12.05 12.47
N THR A 162 2.96 12.02 13.68
CA THR A 162 2.15 12.04 14.90
C THR A 162 1.46 13.38 15.10
N PRO A 163 0.29 13.43 15.78
CA PRO A 163 -0.41 14.68 16.08
C PRO A 163 0.39 15.67 16.94
N SER A 164 1.29 15.16 17.80
CA SER A 164 2.15 15.95 18.69
C SER A 164 3.46 16.40 18.03
N SER A 165 3.72 16.04 16.77
CA SER A 165 4.99 16.36 16.13
C SER A 165 5.15 17.87 15.91
N PRO A 166 6.35 18.45 16.14
CA PRO A 166 6.58 19.89 15.99
C PRO A 166 6.38 20.41 14.55
N CYS A 167 6.50 19.55 13.54
CA CYS A 167 6.38 19.93 12.14
C CYS A 167 4.93 20.04 11.65
N GLY A 168 3.93 19.60 12.44
CA GLY A 168 2.51 19.80 12.15
C GLY A 168 1.99 19.09 10.88
N LEU A 169 2.76 18.13 10.34
CA LEU A 169 2.43 17.44 9.09
C LEU A 169 1.12 16.65 9.19
N HIS A 170 0.87 16.02 10.35
CA HIS A 170 -0.31 15.20 10.59
C HIS A 170 -1.61 15.92 10.22
N ARG A 171 -1.79 17.14 10.73
CA ARG A 171 -3.03 17.91 10.54
C ARG A 171 -3.24 18.27 9.07
N GLN A 172 -2.17 18.72 8.39
CA GLN A 172 -2.26 19.18 6.99
C GLN A 172 -2.58 18.01 6.06
N TYR A 173 -1.83 16.92 6.16
CA TYR A 173 -2.05 15.74 5.31
C TYR A 173 -3.38 15.05 5.59
N ARG A 174 -3.81 14.99 6.85
CA ARG A 174 -5.10 14.41 7.20
C ARG A 174 -6.27 15.22 6.63
N LEU A 175 -6.23 16.55 6.71
CA LEU A 175 -7.27 17.40 6.13
C LEU A 175 -7.26 17.36 4.60
N ALA A 176 -6.09 17.50 3.98
CA ALA A 176 -5.95 17.43 2.52
C ALA A 176 -6.42 16.06 2.00
N GLY A 177 -5.98 14.98 2.64
CA GLY A 177 -6.38 13.62 2.31
C GLY A 177 -7.89 13.42 2.43
N HIS A 178 -8.51 13.91 3.49
CA HIS A 178 -9.96 13.79 3.68
C HIS A 178 -10.77 14.51 2.59
N TYR A 179 -10.45 15.78 2.31
CA TYR A 179 -11.21 16.54 1.31
C TYR A 179 -10.95 16.06 -0.12
N ALA A 180 -9.69 15.73 -0.47
CA ALA A 180 -9.38 15.14 -1.77
C ALA A 180 -10.12 13.82 -1.98
N LYS A 181 -10.20 12.99 -0.93
CA LYS A 181 -10.97 11.76 -0.93
C LYS A 181 -12.47 12.00 -1.13
N ALA A 182 -13.03 13.03 -0.50
CA ALA A 182 -14.42 13.42 -0.67
C ALA A 182 -14.71 13.97 -2.08
N THR A 183 -13.76 14.63 -2.74
CA THR A 183 -13.92 15.11 -4.12
C THR A 183 -13.77 14.02 -5.19
N LEU A 184 -13.07 12.93 -4.86
CA LEU A 184 -12.94 11.77 -5.75
C LEU A 184 -14.14 10.82 -5.69
N TRP A 185 -14.95 10.92 -4.63
CA TRP A 185 -16.20 10.18 -4.48
C TRP A 185 -17.33 10.84 -5.27
#